data_AF-A0A354TDP0-F1
#
_entry.id   AF-A0A354TDP0-F1
#
_cell.length_a   1.000
_cell.length_b   1.000
_cell.length_c   1.000
_cell.angle_alpha   90.00
_cell.angle_beta   90.00
_cell.angle_gamma   90.00
#
_symmetry.space_group_name_H-M   'P 1'
#
loop_
_entity.id
_entity.type
_entity.pdbx_description
1 polymer ?
#
loop_
_entity_poly.entity_id
_entity_poly.type
_entity_poly.pdbx_seq_one_letter_code
_entity_poly.pdbx_strand_id
1 'polypeptide(L)'
;MNPQLIYDVGMHNGDDTAYYLHRGFKVIAVEADPDLAAAGRERFAAAIAEGRLIIVNKAIASERGEADFWICDSLRLWNSFDKNSASRDGRSCHSVKVKTVPMSDLFATHGVPHYLKLDIEGHDHIAAADILPDDAPEYVSLEISSVDDFYLLRSKGYQRFKCIQQGYFTPVVSPVLNVKSAVGMLITRIKSTDVVNRLRKAWRRLRPCRYQMPSADAWTFDPGSSGPFGEDTPGEWLSFENVLHAWLSQHLGHELGYRVMPPGLEVWFDLHARLK
;
A
#
# COMPACT_ATOMS: atom_id res chain seq x y z
N MET A 1 17.24 12.05 8.84
CA MET A 1 15.78 11.85 8.99
C MET A 1 15.13 13.10 9.56
N ASN A 2 13.98 13.52 9.01
CA ASN A 2 13.18 14.66 9.47
C ASN A 2 11.82 14.15 10.02
N PRO A 3 11.52 14.31 11.33
CA PRO A 3 10.31 13.78 11.96
C PRO A 3 9.02 14.44 11.46
N GLN A 4 9.11 15.60 10.79
CA GLN A 4 7.95 16.35 10.27
C GLN A 4 7.74 16.18 8.76
N LEU A 5 8.49 15.27 8.12
CA LEU A 5 8.48 15.09 6.68
C LEU A 5 7.86 13.75 6.29
N ILE A 6 6.90 13.80 5.38
CA ILE A 6 6.23 12.63 4.80
C ILE A 6 6.47 12.63 3.29
N TYR A 7 6.69 11.45 2.72
CA TYR A 7 6.68 11.26 1.28
C TYR A 7 5.42 10.49 0.88
N ASP A 8 4.69 11.04 -0.09
CA ASP A 8 3.56 10.42 -0.76
C ASP A 8 3.99 10.12 -2.21
N VAL A 9 4.48 8.91 -2.46
CA VAL A 9 4.99 8.50 -3.77
C VAL A 9 3.89 7.75 -4.50
N GLY A 10 3.42 8.32 -5.61
CA GLY A 10 2.15 7.94 -6.22
C GLY A 10 1.00 8.75 -5.63
N MET A 11 1.11 10.07 -5.73
CA MET A 11 0.14 11.02 -5.14
C MET A 11 -1.27 10.81 -5.71
N HIS A 12 -1.39 10.47 -6.99
CA HIS A 12 -2.64 10.35 -7.71
C HIS A 12 -3.48 11.64 -7.59
N ASN A 13 -4.71 11.56 -7.07
CA ASN A 13 -5.58 12.71 -6.82
C ASN A 13 -5.20 13.46 -5.52
N GLY A 14 -4.33 12.90 -4.69
CA GLY A 14 -3.79 13.48 -3.47
C GLY A 14 -4.60 13.26 -2.19
N ASP A 15 -5.43 12.22 -2.11
CA ASP A 15 -6.21 11.96 -0.89
C ASP A 15 -5.32 11.61 0.32
N ASP A 16 -4.25 10.84 0.13
CA ASP A 16 -3.25 10.57 1.17
C ASP A 16 -2.46 11.85 1.53
N THR A 17 -2.02 12.61 0.53
CA THR A 17 -1.42 13.95 0.73
C THR A 17 -2.31 14.87 1.58
N ALA A 18 -3.63 14.90 1.32
CA ALA A 18 -4.57 15.70 2.10
C ALA A 18 -4.61 15.27 3.57
N TYR A 19 -4.60 13.96 3.82
CA TYR A 19 -4.52 13.39 5.16
C TYR A 19 -3.21 13.78 5.88
N TYR A 20 -2.06 13.64 5.22
CA TYR A 20 -0.77 13.99 5.82
C TYR A 20 -0.68 15.48 6.15
N LEU A 21 -1.20 16.35 5.28
CA LEU A 21 -1.29 17.79 5.52
C LEU A 21 -2.24 18.12 6.68
N HIS A 22 -3.36 17.40 6.81
CA HIS A 22 -4.30 17.55 7.93
C HIS A 22 -3.66 17.15 9.27
N ARG A 23 -2.82 16.11 9.25
CA ARG A 23 -2.02 15.68 10.41
C ARG A 23 -0.89 16.66 10.77
N GLY A 24 -0.71 17.74 10.01
CA GLY A 24 0.24 18.82 10.30
C GLY A 24 1.64 18.62 9.75
N PHE A 25 1.85 17.60 8.92
CA PHE A 25 3.17 17.31 8.35
C PHE A 25 3.49 18.20 7.14
N LYS A 26 4.80 18.28 6.83
CA LYS A 26 5.28 18.70 5.52
C LYS A 26 5.33 17.48 4.60
N VAL A 27 4.88 17.64 3.36
CA VAL A 27 4.74 16.55 2.40
C VAL A 27 5.57 16.81 1.15
N ILE A 28 6.32 15.80 0.70
CA ILE A 28 6.85 15.71 -0.66
C ILE A 28 6.00 14.68 -1.40
N ALA A 29 5.15 15.15 -2.31
CA ALA A 29 4.30 14.29 -3.11
C ALA A 29 4.94 14.08 -4.49
N VAL A 30 5.03 12.83 -4.95
CA VAL A 30 5.63 12.46 -6.23
C VAL A 30 4.55 11.90 -7.14
N GLU A 31 4.45 12.43 -8.35
CA GLU A 31 3.45 12.01 -9.34
C GLU A 31 4.05 11.99 -10.75
N ALA A 32 3.86 10.88 -11.45
CA ALA A 32 4.36 10.69 -12.81
C ALA A 32 3.46 11.38 -13.84
N ASP A 33 2.14 11.26 -13.68
CA ASP A 33 1.13 11.81 -14.57
C ASP A 33 1.12 13.35 -14.50
N PRO A 34 1.48 14.05 -15.59
CA PRO A 34 1.54 15.52 -15.58
C PRO A 34 0.18 16.17 -15.33
N ASP A 35 -0.92 15.54 -15.75
CA ASP A 35 -2.27 16.07 -15.54
C ASP A 35 -2.67 15.99 -14.07
N LEU A 36 -2.40 14.86 -13.42
CA LEU A 36 -2.65 14.68 -11.98
C LEU A 36 -1.75 15.59 -11.14
N ALA A 37 -0.48 15.74 -11.52
CA ALA A 37 0.42 16.65 -10.84
C ALA A 37 -0.03 18.12 -10.98
N ALA A 38 -0.57 18.52 -12.14
CA ALA A 38 -1.16 19.84 -12.34
C ALA A 38 -2.42 20.02 -11.48
N ALA A 39 -3.35 19.06 -11.51
CA ALA A 39 -4.56 19.07 -10.69
C ALA A 39 -4.24 19.12 -9.19
N GLY A 40 -3.21 18.39 -8.74
CA GLY A 40 -2.72 18.46 -7.36
C GLY A 40 -2.19 19.85 -6.99
N ARG A 41 -1.48 20.53 -7.89
CA ARG A 41 -1.01 21.92 -7.66
C ARG A 41 -2.16 22.89 -7.50
N GLU A 42 -3.25 22.70 -8.24
CA GLU A 42 -4.47 23.49 -8.09
C GLU A 42 -5.18 23.17 -6.77
N ARG A 43 -5.42 21.88 -6.48
CA ARG A 43 -6.09 21.40 -5.26
C ARG A 43 -5.38 21.89 -3.99
N PHE A 44 -4.04 21.88 -3.99
CA PHE A 44 -3.24 22.17 -2.81
C PHE A 44 -2.48 23.50 -2.88
N ALA A 45 -2.95 24.45 -3.70
CA ALA A 45 -2.27 25.74 -3.92
C ALA A 45 -1.92 26.47 -2.61
N ALA A 46 -2.81 26.46 -1.61
CA ALA A 46 -2.56 27.06 -0.30
C ALA A 46 -1.42 26.37 0.47
N ALA A 47 -1.44 25.04 0.55
CA ALA A 47 -0.39 24.27 1.24
C ALA A 47 0.97 24.42 0.55
N ILE A 48 1.00 24.55 -0.78
CA ILE A 48 2.20 24.83 -1.56
C ILE A 48 2.72 26.25 -1.26
N ALA A 49 1.84 27.25 -1.26
CA ALA A 49 2.22 28.64 -0.94
C ALA A 49 2.76 28.78 0.49
N GLU A 50 2.26 27.98 1.43
CA GLU A 50 2.75 27.89 2.82
C GLU A 50 4.04 27.07 2.97
N GLY A 51 4.53 26.43 1.89
CA GLY A 51 5.72 25.58 1.92
C GLY A 51 5.53 24.24 2.64
N ARG A 52 4.29 23.84 2.91
CA ARG A 52 3.93 22.55 3.54
C ARG A 52 3.83 21.41 2.54
N LEU A 53 3.66 21.70 1.25
CA LEU A 53 3.63 20.69 0.18
C LEU A 53 4.60 21.05 -0.95
N ILE A 54 5.34 20.06 -1.44
CA ILE A 54 6.07 20.14 -2.71
C ILE A 54 5.57 18.98 -3.59
N ILE A 55 5.13 19.30 -4.82
CA ILE A 55 4.72 18.28 -5.81
C ILE A 55 5.83 18.13 -6.85
N VAL A 56 6.48 16.95 -6.83
CA VAL A 56 7.51 16.54 -7.78
C VAL A 56 6.85 15.78 -8.92
N ASN A 57 6.70 16.42 -10.08
CA ASN A 57 6.17 15.76 -11.26
C ASN A 57 7.27 14.98 -12.00
N LYS A 58 7.56 13.77 -11.50
CA LYS A 58 8.53 12.82 -12.03
C LYS A 58 8.06 11.41 -11.65
N ALA A 59 8.49 10.42 -12.40
CA ALA A 59 8.32 9.02 -12.04
C ALA A 59 9.55 8.47 -11.31
N ILE A 60 9.36 7.57 -10.35
CA ILE A 60 10.48 6.90 -9.68
C ILE A 60 11.04 5.81 -10.59
N ALA A 61 12.35 5.81 -10.80
CA ALA A 61 13.06 4.75 -11.52
C ALA A 61 14.49 4.60 -10.99
N SER A 62 15.19 3.54 -11.39
CA SER A 62 16.58 3.29 -10.98
C SER A 62 17.58 4.34 -11.50
N GLU A 63 17.23 5.07 -12.56
CA GLU A 63 18.13 6.03 -13.21
C GLU A 63 17.41 7.33 -13.56
N ARG A 64 18.18 8.42 -13.61
CA ARG A 64 17.72 9.72 -14.12
C ARG A 64 17.57 9.66 -15.63
N GLY A 65 16.48 10.20 -16.15
CA GLY A 65 16.26 10.23 -17.60
C GLY A 65 14.81 10.56 -17.96
N GLU A 66 14.36 9.97 -19.06
CA GLU A 66 12.98 10.00 -19.51
C GLU A 66 12.56 8.60 -19.92
N ALA A 67 11.32 8.23 -19.60
CA ALA A 67 10.76 6.93 -19.94
C ALA A 67 9.30 7.06 -20.38
N ASP A 68 8.83 6.04 -21.11
CA ASP A 68 7.42 5.92 -21.46
C ASP A 68 6.64 5.49 -20.22
N PHE A 69 5.59 6.25 -19.89
CA PHE A 69 4.66 5.95 -18.82
C PHE A 69 3.26 5.82 -19.41
N TRP A 70 2.51 4.80 -19.00
CA TRP A 70 1.20 4.49 -19.59
C TRP A 70 0.09 5.01 -18.69
N ILE A 71 -0.73 5.86 -19.26
CA ILE A 71 -1.90 6.47 -18.63
C ILE A 71 -3.13 5.67 -19.02
N CYS A 72 -3.87 5.17 -18.04
CA CYS A 72 -5.17 4.53 -18.27
C CYS A 72 -6.25 5.61 -18.45
N ASP A 73 -6.93 5.62 -19.60
CA ASP A 73 -7.83 6.72 -19.96
C ASP A 73 -9.07 6.80 -19.05
N SER A 74 -9.49 5.66 -18.53
CA SER A 74 -10.76 5.49 -17.80
C SER A 74 -10.61 5.30 -16.30
N LEU A 75 -9.41 4.97 -15.82
CA LEU A 75 -9.14 4.73 -14.41
C LEU A 75 -7.67 5.02 -14.09
N ARG A 76 -7.38 6.27 -13.73
CA ARG A 76 -6.02 6.79 -13.51
C ARG A 76 -5.26 6.10 -12.37
N LEU A 77 -5.96 5.37 -11.49
CA LEU A 77 -5.32 4.50 -10.50
C LEU A 77 -4.37 3.50 -11.19
N TRP A 78 -4.69 2.99 -12.38
CA TRP A 78 -3.85 1.98 -13.04
C TRP A 78 -2.72 2.55 -13.89
N ASN A 79 -2.37 3.81 -13.71
CA ASN A 79 -1.23 4.39 -14.41
C ASN A 79 0.07 3.67 -14.01
N SER A 80 0.88 3.22 -14.97
CA SER A 80 2.07 2.43 -14.68
C SER A 80 3.11 2.52 -15.79
N PHE A 81 4.36 2.16 -15.50
CA PHE A 81 5.36 1.91 -16.54
C PHE A 81 5.05 0.63 -17.34
N ASP A 82 4.31 -0.32 -16.77
CA ASP A 82 3.85 -1.51 -17.50
C ASP A 82 2.54 -1.22 -18.23
N LYS A 83 2.59 -1.31 -19.57
CA LYS A 83 1.41 -1.17 -20.42
C LYS A 83 0.33 -2.19 -20.07
N ASN A 84 0.70 -3.41 -19.71
CA ASN A 84 -0.28 -4.46 -19.42
C ASN A 84 -1.09 -4.12 -18.17
N SER A 85 -0.43 -3.57 -17.14
CA SER A 85 -1.10 -3.05 -15.95
C SER A 85 -2.05 -1.89 -16.31
N ALA A 86 -1.57 -0.92 -17.07
CA ALA A 86 -2.37 0.25 -17.47
C ALA A 86 -3.54 -0.05 -18.43
N SER A 87 -3.47 -1.18 -19.15
CA SER A 87 -4.53 -1.68 -20.04
C SER A 87 -5.26 -2.92 -19.52
N ARG A 88 -5.13 -3.21 -18.22
CA ARG A 88 -5.83 -4.33 -17.58
C ARG A 88 -7.32 -4.30 -17.90
N ASP A 89 -7.92 -5.49 -17.99
CA ASP A 89 -9.31 -5.69 -18.40
C ASP A 89 -9.66 -5.13 -19.80
N GLY A 90 -8.65 -4.94 -20.66
CA GLY A 90 -8.84 -4.45 -22.02
C GLY A 90 -9.12 -2.95 -22.10
N ARG A 91 -8.77 -2.18 -21.05
CA ARG A 91 -8.93 -0.73 -21.04
C ARG A 91 -7.98 -0.05 -22.02
N SER A 92 -8.43 1.08 -22.57
CA SER A 92 -7.56 1.94 -23.38
C SER A 92 -6.56 2.67 -22.50
N CYS A 93 -5.34 2.79 -23.01
CA CYS A 93 -4.28 3.58 -22.42
C CYS A 93 -3.48 4.27 -23.53
N HIS A 94 -2.83 5.37 -23.17
CA HIS A 94 -1.87 6.05 -24.03
C HIS A 94 -0.56 6.27 -23.29
N SER A 95 0.53 6.46 -24.03
CA SER A 95 1.84 6.70 -23.43
C SER A 95 2.15 8.19 -23.40
N VAL A 96 2.78 8.62 -22.31
CA VAL A 96 3.37 9.95 -22.13
C VAL A 96 4.84 9.79 -21.75
N LYS A 97 5.68 10.74 -22.18
CA LYS A 97 7.08 10.79 -21.75
C LYS A 97 7.17 11.52 -20.42
N VAL A 98 7.70 10.86 -19.40
CA VAL A 98 7.90 11.43 -18.06
C VAL A 98 9.38 11.45 -17.71
N LYS A 99 9.80 12.46 -16.94
CA LYS A 99 11.14 12.49 -16.36
C LYS A 99 11.22 11.48 -15.23
N THR A 100 12.31 10.73 -15.17
CA THR A 100 12.56 9.74 -14.13
C THR A 100 13.59 10.21 -13.12
N VAL A 101 13.49 9.71 -11.89
CA VAL A 101 14.40 10.03 -10.80
C VAL A 101 14.53 8.86 -9.81
N PRO A 102 15.76 8.53 -9.37
CA PRO A 102 16.00 7.67 -8.20
C PRO A 102 15.37 8.21 -6.92
N MET A 103 15.01 7.31 -5.99
CA MET A 103 14.47 7.70 -4.68
C MET A 103 15.54 8.43 -3.85
N SER A 104 16.77 7.94 -3.91
CA SER A 104 17.96 8.51 -3.26
C SER A 104 18.19 9.97 -3.63
N ASP A 105 17.90 10.37 -4.87
CA ASP A 105 17.99 11.76 -5.31
C ASP A 105 16.97 12.67 -4.60
N LEU A 106 15.76 12.16 -4.36
CA LEU A 106 14.74 12.91 -3.63
C LEU A 106 15.17 13.07 -2.17
N PHE A 107 15.71 12.03 -1.55
CA PHE A 107 16.26 12.13 -0.19
C PHE A 107 17.43 13.11 -0.10
N ALA A 108 18.34 13.09 -1.08
CA ALA A 108 19.44 14.05 -1.14
C ALA A 108 18.95 15.50 -1.30
N THR A 109 17.84 15.70 -2.02
CA THR A 109 17.30 17.04 -2.32
C THR A 109 16.41 17.59 -1.20
N HIS A 110 15.56 16.74 -0.60
CA HIS A 110 14.50 17.17 0.31
C HIS A 110 14.63 16.59 1.73
N GLY A 111 15.61 15.71 1.95
CA GLY A 111 15.85 15.01 3.21
C GLY A 111 15.09 13.68 3.32
N VAL A 112 15.60 12.80 4.18
CA VAL A 112 14.98 11.51 4.52
C VAL A 112 13.71 11.72 5.36
N PRO A 113 12.55 11.19 4.96
CA PRO A 113 11.29 11.40 5.67
C PRO A 113 11.18 10.58 6.97
N HIS A 114 10.20 10.95 7.79
CA HIS A 114 9.71 10.13 8.90
C HIS A 114 8.91 8.93 8.38
N TYR A 115 8.04 9.17 7.40
CA TYR A 115 7.18 8.16 6.79
C TYR A 115 7.29 8.24 5.26
N LEU A 116 7.49 7.10 4.63
CA LEU A 116 7.51 6.95 3.18
C LEU A 116 6.37 6.03 2.74
N LYS A 117 5.39 6.59 2.04
CA LYS A 117 4.34 5.84 1.35
C LYS A 117 4.78 5.61 -0.10
N LEU A 118 4.74 4.36 -0.53
CA LEU A 118 4.98 3.92 -1.90
C LEU A 118 3.68 3.26 -2.39
N ASP A 119 3.12 3.82 -3.44
CA ASP A 119 1.93 3.28 -4.11
C ASP A 119 1.98 3.65 -5.59
N ILE A 120 2.85 2.97 -6.33
CA ILE A 120 3.14 3.28 -7.75
C ILE A 120 2.91 2.08 -8.66
N GLU A 121 1.90 1.28 -8.32
CA GLU A 121 1.28 0.27 -9.18
C GLU A 121 2.32 -0.67 -9.83
N GLY A 122 3.13 -1.29 -8.96
CA GLY A 122 4.10 -2.33 -9.31
C GLY A 122 5.54 -1.86 -9.46
N HIS A 123 5.84 -0.58 -9.21
CA HIS A 123 7.22 -0.06 -9.19
C HIS A 123 7.74 0.24 -7.78
N ASP A 124 6.97 -0.09 -6.76
CA ASP A 124 7.23 0.11 -5.34
C ASP A 124 8.54 -0.57 -4.91
N HIS A 125 8.79 -1.77 -5.43
CA HIS A 125 10.03 -2.51 -5.21
C HIS A 125 11.26 -1.73 -5.68
N ILE A 126 11.19 -1.04 -6.82
CA ILE A 126 12.31 -0.25 -7.35
C ILE A 126 12.59 0.94 -6.44
N ALA A 127 11.55 1.63 -5.97
CA ALA A 127 11.67 2.73 -5.04
C ALA A 127 12.27 2.27 -3.69
N ALA A 128 11.77 1.15 -3.14
CA ALA A 128 12.27 0.57 -1.91
C ALA A 128 13.71 0.00 -2.04
N ALA A 129 14.08 -0.52 -3.21
CA ALA A 129 15.42 -1.04 -3.49
C ALA A 129 16.50 0.03 -3.43
N ASP A 130 16.15 1.27 -3.82
CA ASP A 130 17.07 2.41 -3.81
C ASP A 130 17.25 3.04 -2.41
N ILE A 131 16.49 2.61 -1.40
CA ILE A 131 16.69 3.04 -0.01
C ILE A 131 18.00 2.44 0.51
N LEU A 132 18.92 3.28 0.98
CA LEU A 132 20.11 2.83 1.70
C LEU A 132 19.78 2.60 3.19
N PRO A 133 20.36 1.60 3.87
CA PRO A 133 20.11 1.37 5.29
C PRO A 133 20.35 2.60 6.19
N ASP A 134 21.35 3.41 5.87
CA ASP A 134 21.69 4.64 6.62
C ASP A 134 20.67 5.77 6.41
N ASP A 135 19.90 5.71 5.31
CA ASP A 135 18.88 6.67 4.91
C ASP A 135 17.46 6.09 5.01
N ALA A 136 17.30 4.97 5.73
CA ALA A 136 16.00 4.34 5.90
C ALA A 136 15.07 5.24 6.74
N PRO A 137 13.87 5.59 6.22
CA PRO A 137 12.82 6.23 7.03
C PRO A 137 12.46 5.41 8.27
N GLU A 138 11.90 6.06 9.30
CA GLU A 138 11.39 5.32 10.47
C GLU A 138 10.27 4.36 10.07
N TYR A 139 9.43 4.80 9.14
CA TYR A 139 8.29 4.06 8.61
C TYR A 139 8.29 4.01 7.09
N VAL A 140 8.01 2.83 6.54
CA VAL A 140 7.68 2.63 5.12
C VAL A 140 6.35 1.90 5.00
N SER A 141 5.56 2.28 4.01
CA SER A 141 4.39 1.54 3.56
C SER A 141 4.50 1.32 2.07
N LEU A 142 4.31 0.09 1.62
CA LEU A 142 4.23 -0.24 0.19
C LEU A 142 3.13 -1.25 -0.09
N GLU A 143 2.59 -1.21 -1.30
CA GLU A 143 1.70 -2.25 -1.79
C GLU A 143 2.50 -3.54 -2.07
N ILE A 144 2.04 -4.65 -1.50
CA ILE A 144 2.74 -5.94 -1.63
C ILE A 144 2.54 -6.50 -3.04
N SER A 145 3.63 -6.57 -3.80
CA SER A 145 3.66 -7.24 -5.09
C SER A 145 4.07 -8.71 -4.96
N SER A 146 5.00 -9.00 -4.04
CA SER A 146 5.60 -10.31 -3.90
C SER A 146 6.20 -10.56 -2.51
N VAL A 147 6.64 -11.79 -2.29
CA VAL A 147 7.40 -12.17 -1.09
C VAL A 147 8.73 -11.40 -0.99
N ASP A 148 9.31 -10.99 -2.11
CA ASP A 148 10.61 -10.32 -2.15
C ASP A 148 10.55 -8.95 -1.46
N ASP A 149 9.38 -8.32 -1.40
CA ASP A 149 9.20 -7.03 -0.72
C ASP A 149 9.45 -7.13 0.79
N PHE A 150 9.09 -8.25 1.41
CA PHE A 150 9.38 -8.50 2.82
C PHE A 150 10.89 -8.61 3.06
N TYR A 151 11.57 -9.40 2.24
CA TYR A 151 13.03 -9.59 2.36
C TYR A 151 13.78 -8.31 2.05
N LEU A 152 13.31 -7.55 1.06
CA LEU A 152 13.84 -6.26 0.71
C LEU A 152 13.80 -5.32 1.91
N LEU A 153 12.62 -5.09 2.50
CA LEU A 153 12.51 -4.22 3.67
C LEU A 153 13.34 -4.74 4.86
N ARG A 154 13.37 -6.06 5.11
CA ARG A 154 14.27 -6.62 6.13
C ARG A 154 15.73 -6.28 5.87
N SER A 155 16.18 -6.35 4.60
CA SER A 155 17.57 -6.03 4.22
C SER A 155 17.92 -4.56 4.42
N LYS A 156 16.92 -3.66 4.42
CA LYS A 156 17.09 -2.22 4.71
C LYS A 156 17.11 -1.90 6.20
N GLY A 157 16.89 -2.89 7.07
CA GLY A 157 16.96 -2.73 8.53
C GLY A 157 15.61 -2.70 9.24
N TYR A 158 14.49 -2.83 8.54
CA TYR A 158 13.16 -2.88 9.16
C TYR A 158 12.97 -4.20 9.94
N GLN A 159 12.44 -4.10 11.16
CA GLN A 159 12.33 -5.24 12.10
C GLN A 159 10.90 -5.59 12.46
N ARG A 160 9.98 -4.65 12.26
CA ARG A 160 8.59 -4.75 12.69
C ARG A 160 7.67 -4.43 11.55
N PHE A 161 6.61 -5.21 11.41
CA PHE A 161 5.75 -5.15 10.24
C PHE A 161 4.27 -5.26 10.61
N LYS A 162 3.41 -4.62 9.82
CA LYS A 162 1.98 -4.87 9.76
C LYS A 162 1.59 -5.09 8.31
N CYS A 163 0.76 -6.10 8.07
CA CYS A 163 0.16 -6.34 6.77
C CYS A 163 -1.32 -6.01 6.86
N ILE A 164 -1.77 -4.99 6.14
CA ILE A 164 -3.11 -4.41 6.27
C ILE A 164 -3.85 -4.59 4.94
N GLN A 165 -5.08 -5.08 4.99
CA GLN A 165 -5.94 -5.12 3.81
C GLN A 165 -6.48 -3.71 3.50
N GLN A 166 -6.17 -3.16 2.34
CA GLN A 166 -6.55 -1.78 1.96
C GLN A 166 -8.06 -1.51 2.00
N GLY A 167 -8.89 -2.46 1.55
CA GLY A 167 -10.34 -2.22 1.45
C GLY A 167 -11.08 -2.07 2.79
N TYR A 168 -10.53 -2.60 3.88
CA TYR A 168 -11.19 -2.59 5.19
C TYR A 168 -10.26 -2.15 6.34
N PHE A 169 -9.00 -1.84 6.04
CA PHE A 169 -7.94 -1.53 6.99
C PHE A 169 -7.81 -2.55 8.13
N THR A 170 -8.02 -3.83 7.81
CA THR A 170 -7.94 -4.92 8.78
C THR A 170 -6.59 -5.63 8.71
N PRO A 171 -5.95 -5.92 9.86
CA PRO A 171 -4.67 -6.61 9.87
C PRO A 171 -4.80 -8.08 9.49
N VAL A 172 -3.80 -8.57 8.77
CA VAL A 172 -3.58 -10.00 8.53
C VAL A 172 -3.05 -10.62 9.83
N VAL A 173 -3.94 -11.33 10.53
CA VAL A 173 -3.59 -12.03 11.77
C VAL A 173 -3.11 -13.44 11.42
N SER A 174 -1.92 -13.80 11.90
CA SER A 174 -1.45 -15.20 11.84
C SER A 174 -2.45 -16.08 12.60
N PRO A 175 -2.97 -17.17 12.00
CA PRO A 175 -3.70 -18.15 12.77
C PRO A 175 -2.69 -18.79 13.73
N VAL A 176 -2.68 -18.32 14.99
CA VAL A 176 -1.96 -19.03 16.06
C VAL A 176 -2.48 -20.46 16.01
N LEU A 177 -1.59 -21.41 15.74
CA LEU A 177 -1.86 -22.85 15.77
C LEU A 177 -2.19 -23.22 17.23
N ASN A 178 -3.41 -22.97 17.65
CA ASN A 178 -3.94 -23.47 18.91
C ASN A 178 -4.34 -24.93 18.66
N VAL A 179 -3.93 -25.86 19.53
CA VAL A 179 -4.28 -27.29 19.42
C VAL A 179 -5.80 -27.49 19.24
N LYS A 180 -6.62 -26.57 19.75
CA LYS A 180 -8.08 -26.53 19.54
C LYS A 180 -8.50 -26.34 18.07
N SER A 181 -7.78 -25.55 17.26
CA SER A 181 -8.09 -25.36 15.83
C SER A 181 -7.67 -26.56 14.98
N ALA A 182 -6.65 -27.31 15.40
CA ALA A 182 -6.30 -28.62 14.81
C ALA A 182 -7.39 -29.68 15.06
N VAL A 183 -7.96 -29.71 16.27
CA VAL A 183 -9.10 -30.59 16.61
C VAL A 183 -10.37 -30.15 15.88
N GLY A 184 -10.60 -28.83 15.76
CA GLY A 184 -11.69 -28.26 14.97
C GLY A 184 -11.62 -28.65 13.48
N MET A 185 -10.42 -28.67 12.88
CA MET A 185 -10.19 -29.17 11.52
C MET A 185 -10.60 -30.63 11.35
N LEU A 186 -10.36 -31.46 12.37
CA LEU A 186 -10.76 -32.88 12.35
C LEU A 186 -12.29 -33.06 12.44
N ILE A 187 -12.96 -32.22 13.24
CA ILE A 187 -14.43 -32.25 13.44
C ILE A 187 -15.17 -31.74 12.19
N THR A 188 -14.67 -30.70 11.52
CA THR A 188 -15.31 -30.15 10.30
C THR A 188 -15.18 -31.02 9.05
N ARG A 189 -14.35 -32.09 9.08
CA ARG A 189 -14.35 -33.13 8.05
C ARG A 189 -15.67 -33.93 8.00
N ILE A 190 -16.53 -33.79 9.01
CA ILE A 190 -17.85 -34.40 9.05
C ILE A 190 -18.87 -33.44 8.37
N LYS A 191 -18.99 -33.63 7.05
CA LYS A 191 -20.06 -33.23 6.11
C LYS A 191 -20.79 -31.91 6.38
N SER A 192 -20.31 -30.82 5.77
CA SER A 192 -21.17 -29.68 5.43
C SER A 192 -21.94 -29.97 4.14
N THR A 193 -23.27 -30.04 4.20
CA THR A 193 -24.16 -30.16 3.03
C THR A 193 -24.28 -28.84 2.26
N ASP A 194 -24.60 -28.91 0.96
CA ASP A 194 -24.70 -27.75 0.03
C ASP A 194 -25.61 -26.61 0.52
N VAL A 195 -26.65 -26.95 1.29
CA VAL A 195 -27.59 -25.99 1.87
C VAL A 195 -26.90 -25.06 2.86
N VAL A 196 -25.99 -25.58 3.69
CA VAL A 196 -25.22 -24.80 4.67
C VAL A 196 -24.25 -23.85 3.96
N ASN A 197 -23.69 -24.27 2.83
CA ASN A 197 -22.80 -23.44 2.02
C ASN A 197 -23.55 -22.31 1.28
N ARG A 198 -24.78 -22.56 0.80
CA ARG A 198 -25.62 -21.51 0.20
C ARG A 198 -26.05 -20.45 1.21
N LEU A 199 -26.46 -20.87 2.41
CA LEU A 199 -26.81 -19.95 3.49
C LEU A 199 -25.62 -19.09 3.94
N ARG A 200 -24.42 -19.68 4.05
CA ARG A 200 -23.18 -18.93 4.34
C ARG A 200 -22.84 -17.89 3.27
N LYS A 201 -23.01 -18.21 1.98
CA LYS A 201 -22.79 -17.26 0.87
C LYS A 201 -23.79 -16.10 0.91
N ALA A 202 -25.07 -16.38 1.18
CA ALA A 202 -26.10 -15.34 1.32
C ALA A 202 -25.82 -14.42 2.52
N TRP A 203 -25.43 -14.99 3.66
CA TRP A 203 -25.07 -14.23 4.86
C TRP A 203 -23.80 -13.37 4.69
N ARG A 204 -22.83 -13.80 3.86
CA ARG A 204 -21.65 -12.97 3.51
C ARG A 204 -22.02 -11.77 2.65
N ARG A 205 -22.98 -11.92 1.72
CA ARG A 205 -23.47 -10.81 0.88
C ARG A 205 -24.31 -9.78 1.67
N LEU A 206 -24.91 -10.22 2.76
CA LEU A 206 -25.75 -9.39 3.65
C LEU A 206 -25.00 -8.83 4.85
N ARG A 207 -23.69 -9.05 5.00
CA ARG A 207 -22.88 -8.36 6.00
C ARG A 207 -22.37 -7.05 5.40
N PRO A 208 -22.90 -5.88 5.77
CA PRO A 208 -22.20 -4.65 5.53
C PRO A 208 -21.02 -4.63 6.50
N CYS A 209 -19.84 -5.09 6.07
CA CYS A 209 -18.61 -4.75 6.77
C CYS A 209 -18.21 -3.33 6.34
N ARG A 210 -18.97 -2.34 6.81
CA ARG A 210 -18.44 -0.98 6.97
C ARG A 210 -17.72 -1.00 8.32
N TYR A 211 -16.48 -1.45 8.35
CA TYR A 211 -15.62 -1.08 9.48
C TYR A 211 -15.32 0.40 9.28
N GLN A 212 -16.07 1.26 9.97
CA GLN A 212 -15.67 2.64 10.16
C GLN A 212 -14.52 2.61 11.15
N MET A 213 -13.31 2.77 10.63
CA MET A 213 -12.15 3.11 11.44
C MET A 213 -12.54 4.29 12.33
N PRO A 214 -12.46 4.15 13.67
CA PRO A 214 -12.51 5.31 14.53
C PRO A 214 -11.20 6.06 14.32
N SER A 215 -11.15 7.03 13.41
CA SER A 215 -10.06 7.98 13.41
C SER A 215 -10.22 8.85 14.66
N ALA A 216 -9.21 8.89 15.52
CA ALA A 216 -9.20 9.76 16.70
C ALA A 216 -9.47 11.24 16.31
N ASP A 217 -9.17 11.59 15.07
CA ASP A 217 -9.22 12.94 14.51
C ASP A 217 -10.38 13.20 13.53
N ALA A 218 -11.39 12.30 13.46
CA ALA A 218 -12.57 12.40 12.59
C ALA A 218 -12.31 12.48 11.06
N TRP A 219 -11.08 12.20 10.60
CA TRP A 219 -10.77 12.04 9.17
C TRP A 219 -11.45 10.82 8.55
N THR A 220 -11.96 10.97 7.32
CA THR A 220 -12.56 9.89 6.54
C THR A 220 -11.71 9.58 5.32
N PHE A 221 -11.39 8.30 5.12
CA PHE A 221 -10.61 7.83 3.99
C PHE A 221 -11.51 7.47 2.80
N ASP A 222 -11.17 8.00 1.62
CA ASP A 222 -11.86 7.68 0.39
C ASP A 222 -11.46 6.29 -0.13
N PRO A 223 -12.34 5.58 -0.86
CA PRO A 223 -11.99 4.30 -1.45
C PRO A 223 -10.80 4.44 -2.40
N GLY A 224 -9.71 3.72 -2.11
CA GLY A 224 -8.46 3.77 -2.89
C GLY A 224 -7.32 4.54 -2.22
N SER A 225 -7.53 5.18 -1.06
CA SER A 225 -6.42 5.69 -0.24
C SER A 225 -5.70 4.54 0.47
N SER A 226 -4.39 4.68 0.72
CA SER A 226 -3.63 3.69 1.51
C SER A 226 -4.03 3.67 3.00
N GLY A 227 -4.78 4.68 3.46
CA GLY A 227 -5.31 4.74 4.81
C GLY A 227 -4.37 5.44 5.80
N PRO A 228 -4.54 5.21 7.11
CA PRO A 228 -3.79 5.94 8.13
C PRO A 228 -2.34 5.45 8.24
N PHE A 229 -1.53 6.15 9.03
CA PHE A 229 -0.17 5.68 9.35
C PHE A 229 -0.19 4.29 9.96
N GLY A 230 0.88 3.52 9.73
CA GLY A 230 1.03 2.17 10.28
C GLY A 230 0.87 2.08 11.80
N GLU A 231 1.13 3.16 12.56
CA GLU A 231 0.87 3.19 14.00
C GLU A 231 -0.62 3.22 14.34
N ASP A 232 -1.40 3.94 13.53
CA ASP A 232 -2.84 4.16 13.68
C ASP A 232 -3.68 3.02 13.08
N THR A 233 -3.05 2.09 12.34
CA THR A 233 -3.74 0.88 11.86
C THR A 233 -3.96 -0.15 12.98
N PRO A 234 -5.06 -0.90 12.99
CA PRO A 234 -5.32 -1.92 14.00
C PRO A 234 -4.29 -3.06 13.99
N GLY A 235 -4.12 -3.72 15.13
CA GLY A 235 -3.25 -4.89 15.28
C GLY A 235 -1.85 -4.57 15.78
N GLU A 236 -1.11 -5.61 16.13
CA GLU A 236 0.25 -5.50 16.67
C GLU A 236 1.30 -5.48 15.55
N TRP A 237 2.40 -4.79 15.80
CA TRP A 237 3.60 -4.85 14.98
C TRP A 237 4.29 -6.22 15.15
N LEU A 238 4.23 -7.06 14.11
CA LEU A 238 4.75 -8.42 14.09
C LEU A 238 6.24 -8.45 13.74
N SER A 239 6.94 -9.52 14.11
CA SER A 239 8.27 -9.81 13.56
C SER A 239 8.18 -10.20 12.09
N PHE A 240 9.32 -10.12 11.39
CA PHE A 240 9.44 -10.55 9.99
C PHE A 240 8.82 -11.95 9.75
N GLU A 241 9.21 -12.95 10.55
CA GLU A 241 8.79 -14.33 10.39
C GLU A 241 7.27 -14.47 10.56
N ASN A 242 6.71 -13.75 11.53
CA ASN A 242 5.28 -13.80 11.85
C ASN A 242 4.43 -13.10 10.78
N VAL A 243 4.86 -11.94 10.28
CA VAL A 243 4.11 -11.23 9.23
C VAL A 243 4.16 -11.98 7.90
N LEU A 244 5.32 -12.55 7.55
CA LEU A 244 5.48 -13.31 6.31
C LEU A 244 4.65 -14.59 6.37
N HIS A 245 4.69 -15.31 7.49
CA HIS A 245 3.83 -16.47 7.69
C HIS A 245 2.35 -16.11 7.60
N ALA A 246 1.92 -15.00 8.21
CA ALA A 246 0.54 -14.55 8.16
C ALA A 246 0.10 -14.26 6.71
N TRP A 247 0.91 -13.51 5.95
CA TRP A 247 0.63 -13.22 4.54
C TRP A 247 0.60 -14.47 3.66
N LEU A 248 1.60 -15.36 3.79
CA LEU A 248 1.66 -16.63 3.06
C LEU A 248 0.48 -17.54 3.38
N SER A 249 0.02 -17.59 4.64
CA SER A 249 -1.13 -18.41 5.01
C SER A 249 -2.43 -17.97 4.32
N GLN A 250 -2.54 -16.68 3.97
CA GLN A 250 -3.67 -16.14 3.24
C GLN A 250 -3.55 -16.32 1.72
N HIS A 251 -2.35 -16.26 1.15
CA HIS A 251 -2.13 -16.32 -0.30
C HIS A 251 -1.84 -17.75 -0.81
N LEU A 252 -1.08 -18.54 -0.06
CA LEU A 252 -0.74 -19.93 -0.38
C LEU A 252 -1.53 -20.94 0.45
N GLY A 253 -2.60 -20.51 1.13
CA GLY A 253 -3.35 -21.42 2.00
C GLY A 253 -3.88 -22.66 1.28
N HIS A 254 -4.13 -22.61 -0.02
CA HIS A 254 -4.61 -23.78 -0.78
C HIS A 254 -3.51 -24.84 -0.98
N GLU A 255 -2.24 -24.41 -1.07
CA GLU A 255 -1.06 -25.28 -1.18
C GLU A 255 -0.55 -25.73 0.20
N LEU A 256 -0.77 -24.92 1.24
CA LEU A 256 -0.34 -25.17 2.62
C LEU A 256 -1.44 -25.79 3.51
N GLY A 257 -2.63 -26.07 2.98
CA GLY A 257 -3.75 -26.69 3.71
C GLY A 257 -4.59 -25.75 4.59
N TYR A 258 -4.43 -24.43 4.46
CA TYR A 258 -5.23 -23.40 5.12
C TYR A 258 -6.46 -22.97 4.30
N ARG A 259 -7.48 -22.44 5.00
CA ARG A 259 -8.73 -21.99 4.37
C ARG A 259 -8.53 -20.62 3.70
N VAL A 260 -8.36 -20.60 2.39
CA VAL A 260 -8.19 -19.38 1.58
C VAL A 260 -9.53 -18.64 1.40
N MET A 261 -9.46 -17.31 1.25
CA MET A 261 -10.53 -16.52 0.64
C MET A 261 -10.91 -17.11 -0.73
N PRO A 262 -12.20 -17.09 -1.13
CA PRO A 262 -12.58 -17.60 -2.44
C PRO A 262 -11.92 -16.77 -3.55
N PRO A 263 -11.45 -17.39 -4.65
CA PRO A 263 -10.86 -16.68 -5.79
C PRO A 263 -11.88 -15.70 -6.39
N GLY A 264 -11.40 -14.50 -6.79
CA GLY A 264 -12.20 -13.47 -7.48
C GLY A 264 -12.48 -12.18 -6.71
N LEU A 265 -11.82 -11.95 -5.56
CA LEU A 265 -11.68 -10.63 -4.96
C LEU A 265 -10.18 -10.35 -4.98
N GLU A 266 -9.71 -9.47 -5.86
CA GLU A 266 -8.35 -8.92 -5.74
C GLU A 266 -8.32 -8.16 -4.42
N VAL A 267 -7.60 -8.71 -3.45
CA VAL A 267 -7.43 -8.10 -2.14
C VAL A 267 -6.02 -7.55 -2.13
N TRP A 268 -5.93 -6.22 -2.16
CA TRP A 268 -4.67 -5.49 -2.06
C TRP A 268 -4.26 -5.36 -0.59
N PHE A 269 -2.96 -5.48 -0.34
CA PHE A 269 -2.39 -5.44 0.99
C PHE A 269 -1.24 -4.46 1.04
N ASP A 270 -1.27 -3.57 2.03
CA ASP A 270 -0.14 -2.72 2.38
C ASP A 270 0.73 -3.42 3.41
N LEU A 271 2.03 -3.48 3.12
CA LEU A 271 3.06 -3.83 4.08
C LEU A 271 3.62 -2.55 4.70
N HIS A 272 3.20 -2.28 5.93
CA HIS A 272 3.85 -1.28 6.76
C HIS A 272 5.05 -1.91 7.46
N ALA A 273 6.17 -1.21 7.46
CA ALA A 273 7.42 -1.60 8.11
C ALA A 273 7.95 -0.45 8.97
N ARG A 274 8.59 -0.79 10.10
CA ARG A 274 9.29 0.17 10.97
C ARG A 274 10.62 -0.37 11.49
N LEU A 275 11.58 0.53 11.75
CA LEU A 275 12.95 0.16 12.13
C LEU A 275 13.02 -0.55 13.49
N LYS A 276 12.18 -0.20 14.47
CA LYS A 276 12.14 -0.79 15.82
C LYS A 276 10.73 -0.98 16.35
#